data_AF-A0A497YA72-F1
#
_entry.id   AF-A0A497YA72-F1
#
_cell.length_a   1.000
_cell.length_b   1.000
_cell.length_c   1.000
_cell.angle_alpha   90.00
_cell.angle_beta   90.00
_cell.angle_gamma   90.00
#
_symmetry.space_group_name_H-M   'P 1'
#
loop_
_entity.id
_entity.type
_entity.pdbx_description
1 polymer ?
#
loop_
_entity_poly.entity_id
_entity_poly.type
_entity_poly.pdbx_seq_one_letter_code
_entity_poly.pdbx_strand_id
1 'polypeptide(L)'
;MKQDLKKHILIRTAFGIIPILILASLIFFPDTQSGNSGIGINESLFLAFILLIVLGIFLLIEMFKLFSNDKVKYAVSNIGIIIFIGILYITELYLNHFLN
;
A
#
# COMPACT_ATOMS: atom_id res chain seq x y z
N MET A 1 3.03 26.67 -0.81
CA MET A 1 1.67 26.12 -0.52
C MET A 1 1.21 25.04 -1.50
N LYS A 2 1.06 25.28 -2.82
CA LYS A 2 0.66 24.22 -3.78
C LYS A 2 1.78 23.18 -4.04
N GLN A 3 3.04 23.60 -4.10
CA GLN A 3 4.18 22.68 -4.29
C GLN A 3 4.39 21.75 -3.08
N ASP A 4 4.17 22.25 -1.86
CA ASP A 4 4.32 21.46 -0.63
C ASP A 4 3.29 20.33 -0.56
N LEU A 5 2.05 20.60 -0.97
CA LEU A 5 0.99 19.58 -1.04
C LEU A 5 1.29 18.52 -2.11
N LYS A 6 1.81 18.92 -3.28
CA LYS A 6 2.22 17.97 -4.32
C LYS A 6 3.34 17.06 -3.84
N LYS A 7 4.37 17.63 -3.22
CA LYS A 7 5.49 16.87 -2.64
C LYS A 7 4.99 15.94 -1.53
N HIS A 8 4.04 16.39 -0.71
CA HIS A 8 3.41 15.58 0.31
C HIS A 8 2.78 14.33 -0.31
N ILE A 9 1.86 14.51 -1.26
CA ILE A 9 1.15 13.42 -1.93
C ILE A 9 2.15 12.47 -2.60
N LEU A 10 3.08 13.00 -3.38
CA LEU A 10 4.04 12.20 -4.14
C LEU A 10 4.86 11.27 -3.24
N ILE A 11 5.36 11.77 -2.11
CA ILE A 11 6.14 10.96 -1.17
C ILE A 11 5.28 9.84 -0.58
N ARG A 12 4.07 10.14 -0.09
CA ARG A 12 3.21 9.13 0.55
C ARG A 12 2.73 8.08 -0.45
N THR A 13 2.37 8.50 -1.66
CA THR A 13 2.00 7.59 -2.74
C THR A 13 3.17 6.71 -3.14
N ALA A 14 4.39 7.24 -3.25
CA ALA A 14 5.58 6.45 -3.55
C ALA A 14 5.81 5.35 -2.51
N PHE A 15 5.70 5.66 -1.22
CA PHE A 15 5.78 4.66 -0.16
C PHE A 15 4.62 3.65 -0.21
N GLY A 16 3.40 4.08 -0.54
CA GLY A 16 2.25 3.19 -0.68
C GLY A 16 2.32 2.24 -1.85
N ILE A 17 3.01 2.61 -2.92
CA ILE A 17 3.18 1.74 -4.09
C ILE A 17 4.16 0.59 -3.81
N ILE A 18 5.14 0.76 -2.91
CA ILE A 18 6.15 -0.28 -2.60
C ILE A 18 5.52 -1.63 -2.25
N PRO A 19 4.62 -1.76 -1.26
CA PRO A 19 4.01 -3.04 -0.95
C PRO A 19 3.15 -3.59 -2.10
N ILE A 20 2.49 -2.73 -2.88
CA ILE A 20 1.73 -3.16 -4.06
C ILE A 20 2.65 -3.78 -5.11
N LEU A 21 3.85 -3.23 -5.33
CA LEU A 21 4.83 -3.80 -6.25
C LEU A 21 5.34 -5.17 -5.78
N ILE A 22 5.58 -5.33 -4.47
CA ILE A 22 5.97 -6.63 -3.90
C ILE A 22 4.86 -7.65 -4.18
N LEU A 23 3.61 -7.32 -3.89
CA LEU A 23 2.49 -8.23 -4.11
C LEU A 23 2.29 -8.56 -5.60
N ALA A 24 2.31 -7.54 -6.47
CA ALA A 24 2.24 -7.74 -7.92
C ALA A 24 3.38 -8.65 -8.44
N SER A 25 4.59 -8.53 -7.89
CA SER A 25 5.71 -9.39 -8.29
C SER A 25 5.44 -10.87 -8.01
N LEU A 26 4.73 -11.19 -6.93
CA LEU A 26 4.36 -12.56 -6.59
C LEU A 26 3.32 -13.16 -7.56
N ILE A 27 2.45 -12.32 -8.12
CA ILE A 27 1.47 -12.74 -9.12
C ILE A 27 2.13 -12.98 -10.49
N PHE A 28 2.94 -12.03 -10.95
CA PHE A 28 3.48 -12.06 -12.31
C PHE A 28 4.78 -12.86 -12.46
N PHE A 29 5.52 -13.06 -11.37
CA PHE A 29 6.73 -13.86 -11.33
C PHE A 29 6.62 -14.91 -10.21
N PRO A 30 5.67 -15.85 -10.30
CA PRO A 30 5.56 -16.89 -9.31
C PRO A 30 6.83 -17.75 -9.37
N ASP A 31 7.63 -17.72 -8.31
CA ASP A 31 8.70 -18.69 -8.14
C ASP A 31 8.06 -20.07 -8.25
N THR A 32 8.51 -20.88 -9.22
CA THR A 32 8.08 -22.26 -9.38
C THR A 32 8.51 -23.05 -8.14
N GLN A 33 7.69 -23.03 -7.09
CA GLN A 33 7.93 -23.79 -5.89
C GLN A 33 7.74 -25.28 -6.21
N SER A 34 8.86 -25.94 -6.45
CA SER A 34 9.00 -27.39 -6.56
C SER A 34 8.36 -28.09 -5.36
N GLY A 35 7.12 -28.54 -5.51
CA GLY A 35 6.50 -29.76 -4.96
C GLY A 35 6.60 -30.12 -3.46
N ASN A 36 7.27 -29.32 -2.61
CA ASN A 36 7.54 -29.68 -1.21
C ASN A 36 7.59 -28.48 -0.26
N SER A 37 6.85 -27.41 -0.54
CA SER A 37 6.74 -26.26 0.35
C SER A 37 5.60 -26.45 1.36
N GLY A 38 5.85 -27.30 2.35
CA GLY A 38 4.99 -27.42 3.52
C GLY A 38 4.85 -26.08 4.25
N ILE A 39 3.61 -25.64 4.48
CA ILE A 39 3.13 -24.72 5.53
C ILE A 39 4.13 -23.61 5.94
N GLY A 40 4.80 -23.00 4.95
CA GLY A 40 5.72 -21.89 5.16
C GLY A 40 4.98 -20.58 4.96
N ILE A 41 5.15 -19.62 5.86
CA ILE A 41 4.66 -18.26 5.62
C ILE A 41 5.40 -17.75 4.38
N ASN A 42 4.64 -17.30 3.37
CA ASN A 42 5.24 -16.57 2.25
C ASN A 42 5.75 -15.23 2.79
N GLU A 43 7.07 -15.15 3.01
CA GLU A 43 7.73 -14.00 3.65
C GLU A 43 7.45 -12.70 2.90
N SER A 44 7.44 -12.73 1.57
CA SER A 44 7.15 -11.56 0.72
C SER A 44 5.70 -11.08 0.87
N LEU A 45 4.74 -12.01 0.89
CA LEU A 45 3.33 -11.70 1.11
C LEU A 45 3.13 -11.09 2.51
N PHE A 46 3.73 -11.72 3.54
CA PHE A 46 3.64 -11.26 4.92
C PHE A 46 4.28 -9.87 5.10
N LEU A 47 5.45 -9.64 4.50
CA LEU A 47 6.12 -8.35 4.52
C LEU A 47 5.27 -7.26 3.87
N ALA A 48 4.72 -7.51 2.68
CA ALA A 48 3.90 -6.53 2.00
C ALA A 48 2.62 -6.18 2.78
N PHE A 49 1.99 -7.19 3.41
CA PHE A 49 0.83 -6.98 4.27
C PHE A 49 1.15 -6.11 5.49
N ILE A 50 2.27 -6.38 6.19
CA ILE A 50 2.72 -5.55 7.31
C ILE A 50 2.97 -4.11 6.85
N LEU A 51 3.64 -3.92 5.72
CA LEU A 51 3.93 -2.59 5.18
C LEU A 51 2.65 -1.81 4.88
N LEU A 52 1.61 -2.45 4.34
CA LEU A 52 0.31 -1.83 4.12
C LEU A 52 -0.36 -1.41 5.43
N ILE A 53 -0.33 -2.26 6.46
CA ILE A 53 -0.89 -1.94 7.77
C ILE A 53 -0.15 -0.77 8.41
N VAL A 54 1.18 -0.81 8.45
CA VAL A 54 2.01 0.24 9.04
C VAL A 54 1.77 1.57 8.34
N LEU A 55 1.71 1.57 7.01
CA LEU A 55 1.41 2.76 6.23
C LEU A 55 -0.02 3.28 6.51
N GLY A 56 -1.01 2.40 6.55
CA GLY A 56 -2.40 2.76 6.84
C GLY A 56 -2.53 3.44 8.20
N ILE A 57 -1.96 2.84 9.24
CA ILE A 57 -1.93 3.41 10.59
C ILE A 57 -1.20 4.76 10.59
N PHE A 58 -0.04 4.84 9.93
CA PHE A 58 0.72 6.09 9.83
C PHE A 58 -0.10 7.22 9.18
N LEU A 59 -0.77 6.94 8.06
CA LEU A 59 -1.57 7.94 7.34
C LEU A 59 -2.78 8.38 8.16
N LEU A 60 -3.42 7.48 8.90
CA LEU A 60 -4.52 7.80 9.81
C LEU A 60 -4.06 8.70 10.96
N ILE A 61 -2.96 8.36 11.63
CA ILE A 61 -2.38 9.20 12.69
C ILE A 61 -1.99 10.59 12.14
N GLU A 62 -1.37 10.62 10.96
CA GLU A 62 -1.00 11.87 10.30
C GLU A 62 -2.23 12.72 9.97
N MET A 63 -3.34 12.10 9.52
CA MET A 63 -4.59 12.82 9.29
C MET A 63 -5.11 13.51 10.55
N PHE A 64 -5.17 12.82 11.68
CA PHE A 64 -5.62 13.42 12.94
C PHE A 64 -4.76 14.64 13.30
N LYS A 65 -3.43 14.50 13.20
CA LYS A 65 -2.50 15.61 13.46
C LYS A 65 -2.71 16.78 12.49
N LEU A 66 -2.98 16.51 11.22
CA LEU A 66 -3.19 17.55 10.21
C LEU A 66 -4.52 18.27 10.39
N PHE A 67 -5.58 17.57 10.80
CA PHE A 67 -6.85 18.19 11.19
C PHE A 67 -6.69 19.10 12.40
N SER A 68 -5.97 18.67 13.45
CA SER A 68 -5.70 19.50 14.63
C SER A 68 -4.90 20.78 14.33
N ASN A 69 -4.21 20.85 13.20
CA ASN A 69 -3.40 21.99 12.79
C ASN A 69 -4.04 22.80 11.63
N ASP A 70 -5.35 22.65 11.39
CA ASP A 70 -6.10 23.29 10.30
C ASP A 70 -5.54 23.03 8.88
N LYS A 71 -4.70 21.98 8.72
CA LYS A 71 -4.13 21.56 7.44
C LYS A 71 -5.05 20.59 6.70
N VAL A 72 -6.33 20.94 6.59
CA VAL A 72 -7.41 20.09 6.05
C VAL A 72 -7.08 19.51 4.67
N LYS A 73 -6.47 20.31 3.78
CA LYS A 73 -6.10 19.84 2.42
C LYS A 73 -5.12 18.67 2.44
N TYR A 74 -4.19 18.64 3.38
CA TYR A 74 -3.23 17.54 3.52
C TYR A 74 -3.92 16.30 4.12
N ALA A 75 -4.79 16.49 5.11
CA ALA A 75 -5.56 15.39 5.70
C ALA A 75 -6.48 14.71 4.67
N VAL A 76 -7.21 15.49 3.88
CA VAL A 76 -8.04 14.97 2.78
C VAL A 76 -7.19 14.28 1.72
N SER A 77 -5.98 14.77 1.45
CA SER A 77 -5.08 14.09 0.51
C SER A 77 -4.66 12.70 1.00
N ASN A 78 -4.47 12.50 2.32
CA ASN A 78 -4.17 11.18 2.88
C ASN A 78 -5.35 10.21 2.71
N ILE A 79 -6.60 10.68 2.84
CA ILE A 79 -7.79 9.86 2.52
C ILE A 79 -7.74 9.39 1.07
N GLY A 80 -7.46 10.31 0.15
CA GLY A 80 -7.32 9.98 -1.28
C GLY A 80 -6.23 8.94 -1.55
N ILE A 81 -5.10 9.04 -0.85
CA ILE A 81 -4.00 8.07 -0.96
C ILE A 81 -4.42 6.70 -0.42
N ILE A 82 -5.08 6.63 0.74
CA ILE A 82 -5.57 5.37 1.31
C ILE A 82 -6.55 4.70 0.34
N ILE A 83 -7.51 5.44 -0.21
CA ILE A 83 -8.47 4.91 -1.19
C ILE A 83 -7.75 4.41 -2.44
N PHE A 84 -6.80 5.19 -2.96
CA PHE A 84 -6.03 4.80 -4.15
C PHE A 84 -5.24 3.50 -3.94
N ILE A 85 -4.50 3.39 -2.83
CA ILE A 85 -3.76 2.17 -2.49
C ILE A 85 -4.71 0.99 -2.24
N GLY A 86 -5.86 1.22 -1.60
CA GLY A 86 -6.89 0.20 -1.39
C GLY A 86 -7.45 -0.34 -2.71
N ILE A 87 -7.71 0.52 -3.69
CA ILE A 87 -8.16 0.10 -5.03
C ILE A 87 -7.08 -0.73 -5.72
N LEU A 88 -5.81 -0.32 -5.64
CA LEU A 88 -4.70 -1.09 -6.22
C LEU A 88 -4.60 -2.48 -5.59
N TYR A 89 -4.71 -2.57 -4.26
CA TYR A 89 -4.69 -3.85 -3.55
C TYR A 89 -5.87 -4.75 -3.94
N ILE A 90 -7.10 -4.22 -4.01
CA ILE A 90 -8.26 -5.00 -4.45
C ILE A 90 -8.09 -5.49 -5.90
N THR A 91 -7.54 -4.65 -6.77
CA THR A 91 -7.26 -5.01 -8.17
C THR A 91 -6.24 -6.14 -8.24
N GLU A 92 -5.19 -6.06 -7.42
CA GLU A 92 -4.14 -7.06 -7.32
C GLU A 92 -4.70 -8.40 -6.81
N LEU A 93 -5.54 -8.40 -5.76
CA LEU A 93 -6.26 -9.59 -5.32
C LEU A 93 -7.15 -10.21 -6.40
N TYR A 94 -7.86 -9.37 -7.16
CA TYR A 94 -8.72 -9.82 -8.26
C TYR A 94 -7.89 -10.46 -9.39
N LEU A 95 -6.77 -9.85 -9.76
CA LEU A 95 -5.85 -10.40 -10.75
C LEU A 95 -5.24 -11.72 -10.30
N ASN A 96 -4.84 -11.82 -9.04
CA ASN A 96 -4.33 -13.07 -8.47
C ASN A 96 -5.37 -14.19 -8.58
N HIS A 97 -6.63 -13.91 -8.24
CA HIS A 97 -7.73 -14.88 -8.34
C HIS A 97 -8.05 -15.29 -9.78
N PHE A 98 -7.83 -14.40 -10.76
CA PHE A 98 -8.10 -14.71 -12.16
C PHE A 98 -6.98 -15.51 -12.83
N LEU A 99 -5.73 -15.27 -12.41
CA LEU A 99 -4.54 -15.85 -13.03
C LEU A 99 -4.10 -17.18 -12.41
N ASN A 100 -4.45 -17.43 -11.14
CA ASN A 100 -4.11 -18.63 -10.38
C ASN A 100 -5.38 -19.35 -9.90
#